data_AF-A0AAD7P6M4-F1
#
_entry.id   AF-A0AAD7P6M4-F1
#
_cell.length_a   1.000
_cell.length_b   1.000
_cell.length_c   1.000
_cell.angle_alpha   90.00
_cell.angle_beta   90.00
_cell.angle_gamma   90.00
#
_symmetry.space_group_name_H-M   'P 1'
#
loop_
_entity.id
_entity.type
_entity.pdbx_description
1 polymer ?
#
loop_
_entity_poly.entity_id
_entity_poly.type
_entity_poly.pdbx_seq_one_letter_code
_entity_poly.pdbx_strand_id
1 'polypeptide(L)'
;MTTAVVAALLHYLGVVKLPSSMDNQEKKNNADLDVVHMIAQTAHCIAQGKVGSGFDVSSAVYGSQRYVRFSPEVISSAQVAAKGASLPEVITDILKGNWDHERTDFSLPPLMTLLLGEPGTGGSSTTSMVGAVKKWQKSEPQKSLGTWKKLSEANAELERQLNLLSRLAEEQWDAYKCVIYNCSRLKSDKWIEQASEPSKEEVIKALLGARDAMLSIRYHMRQMGEAAGVPIEPESQTRLLDATLNLEGVLLCGVPGAGGFDAIFAVTLGDSSNNLMKVWSSQNVLALLVREDPRGVSVETSDPRANEITSAVSLVHIE
;
A
#
# COMPACT_ATOMS: atom_id res chain seq x y z
N MET A 1 2.67 -6.04 -14.61
CA MET A 1 2.87 -6.39 -16.03
C MET A 1 1.63 -6.12 -16.89
N THR A 2 0.46 -6.67 -16.56
CA THR A 2 -0.78 -6.48 -17.35
C THR A 2 -1.10 -5.01 -17.61
N THR A 3 -1.07 -4.17 -16.58
CA THR A 3 -1.33 -2.73 -16.67
C THR A 3 -0.42 -2.02 -17.67
N ALA A 4 0.90 -2.23 -17.57
CA ALA A 4 1.87 -1.58 -18.44
C ALA A 4 1.68 -1.96 -19.92
N VAL A 5 1.42 -3.25 -20.20
CA VAL A 5 1.18 -3.73 -21.57
C VAL A 5 -0.11 -3.13 -22.14
N VAL A 6 -1.20 -3.15 -21.36
CA VAL A 6 -2.49 -2.59 -21.79
C VAL A 6 -2.37 -1.08 -22.05
N ALA A 7 -1.77 -0.34 -21.12
CA ALA A 7 -1.57 1.09 -21.25
C ALA A 7 -0.73 1.42 -22.49
N ALA A 8 0.39 0.71 -22.71
CA ALA A 8 1.25 0.91 -23.87
C ALA A 8 0.51 0.66 -25.20
N LEU A 9 -0.29 -0.41 -25.29
CA LEU A 9 -1.06 -0.71 -26.50
C LEU A 9 -2.14 0.33 -26.78
N LEU A 10 -2.93 0.70 -25.76
CA LEU A 10 -3.99 1.70 -25.91
C LEU A 10 -3.41 3.06 -26.28
N HIS A 11 -2.27 3.43 -25.71
CA HIS A 11 -1.57 4.66 -26.04
C HIS A 11 -1.02 4.64 -27.46
N TYR A 12 -0.33 3.56 -27.84
CA TYR A 12 0.25 3.39 -29.17
C TYR A 12 -0.81 3.44 -30.29
N LEU A 13 -1.99 2.86 -30.04
CA LEU A 13 -3.12 2.87 -30.96
C LEU A 13 -3.92 4.18 -30.96
N GLY A 14 -3.53 5.17 -30.12
CA GLY A 14 -4.22 6.45 -30.01
C GLY A 14 -5.60 6.38 -29.34
N VAL A 15 -5.89 5.30 -28.60
CA VAL A 15 -7.15 5.13 -27.86
C VAL A 15 -7.16 5.98 -26.58
N VAL A 16 -5.99 6.14 -25.94
CA VAL A 16 -5.83 6.95 -24.72
C VAL A 16 -4.56 7.81 -24.81
N LYS A 17 -4.58 8.98 -24.16
CA LYS A 17 -3.37 9.80 -23.99
C LYS A 17 -2.86 9.67 -22.55
N LEU A 18 -1.76 8.94 -22.39
CA LEU A 18 -1.13 8.76 -21.08
C LEU A 18 -0.33 10.00 -20.66
N PRO A 19 -0.23 10.28 -19.34
CA PRO A 19 0.55 11.39 -18.84
C PRO A 19 2.05 11.17 -19.07
N SER A 20 2.79 12.23 -19.41
CA SER A 20 4.25 12.19 -19.48
C SER A 20 4.86 12.31 -18.09
N SER A 21 5.97 11.61 -17.85
CA SER A 21 6.77 11.73 -16.61
C SER A 21 7.28 13.16 -16.31
N MET A 22 7.24 14.07 -17.30
CA MET A 22 7.65 15.48 -17.15
C MET A 22 6.50 16.45 -16.86
N ASP A 23 5.24 16.01 -17.00
CA ASP A 23 4.07 16.87 -16.81
C ASP A 23 3.63 16.85 -15.35
N ASN A 24 4.29 17.64 -14.51
CA ASN A 24 3.98 17.73 -13.07
C ASN A 24 2.63 18.40 -12.75
N GLN A 25 1.84 18.82 -13.75
CA GLN A 25 0.61 19.60 -13.55
C GLN A 25 -0.51 19.41 -14.59
N GLU A 26 -0.38 18.51 -15.59
CA GLU A 26 -1.57 18.20 -16.38
C GLU A 26 -2.56 17.44 -15.49
N LYS A 27 -3.76 18.01 -15.30
CA LYS A 27 -4.90 17.32 -14.68
C LYS A 27 -4.95 15.91 -15.27
N LYS A 28 -4.61 14.88 -14.47
CA LYS A 28 -4.73 13.47 -14.87
C LYS A 28 -6.10 13.34 -15.55
N ASN A 29 -6.11 13.09 -16.87
CA ASN A 29 -7.37 12.88 -17.57
C ASN A 29 -7.92 11.55 -17.07
N ASN A 30 -8.75 11.63 -16.02
CA ASN A 30 -9.22 10.44 -15.31
C ASN A 30 -9.92 9.48 -16.28
N ALA A 31 -10.59 9.99 -17.33
CA ALA A 31 -11.27 9.15 -18.31
C ALA A 31 -10.33 8.18 -19.06
N ASP A 32 -9.15 8.65 -19.48
CA ASP A 32 -8.18 7.81 -20.20
C ASP A 32 -7.57 6.76 -19.26
N LEU A 33 -7.25 7.15 -18.03
CA LEU A 33 -6.78 6.20 -17.00
C LEU A 33 -7.86 5.20 -16.60
N ASP A 34 -9.13 5.61 -16.55
CA ASP A 34 -10.27 4.73 -16.28
C ASP A 34 -10.43 3.68 -17.38
N VAL A 35 -10.26 4.05 -18.66
CA VAL A 35 -10.23 3.08 -19.77
C VAL A 35 -9.09 2.09 -19.61
N VAL A 36 -7.89 2.56 -19.27
CA VAL A 36 -6.74 1.67 -18.99
C VAL A 36 -7.04 0.73 -17.84
N HIS A 37 -7.56 1.24 -16.72
CA HIS A 37 -7.91 0.44 -15.55
C HIS A 37 -8.96 -0.62 -15.88
N MET A 38 -10.09 -0.24 -16.49
CA MET A 38 -11.15 -1.18 -16.83
C MET A 38 -10.62 -2.32 -17.71
N ILE A 39 -9.89 -1.99 -18.78
CA ILE A 39 -9.36 -3.00 -19.72
C ILE A 39 -8.28 -3.86 -19.04
N ALA A 40 -7.35 -3.24 -18.31
CA ALA A 40 -6.28 -3.96 -17.61
C ALA A 40 -6.83 -4.88 -16.53
N GLN A 41 -7.83 -4.42 -15.78
CA GLN A 41 -8.46 -5.17 -14.70
C GLN A 41 -9.21 -6.37 -15.24
N THR A 42 -9.97 -6.18 -16.33
CA THR A 42 -10.65 -7.29 -17.00
C THR A 42 -9.66 -8.30 -17.57
N ALA A 43 -8.61 -7.84 -18.27
CA ALA A 43 -7.56 -8.72 -18.80
C ALA A 43 -6.87 -9.50 -17.68
N HIS A 44 -6.58 -8.84 -16.56
CA HIS A 44 -5.98 -9.48 -15.38
C HIS A 44 -6.90 -10.54 -14.79
N CYS A 45 -8.20 -10.26 -14.62
CA CYS A 45 -9.17 -11.22 -14.12
C CYS A 45 -9.35 -12.44 -15.03
N ILE A 46 -9.34 -12.25 -16.36
CA ILE A 46 -9.40 -13.34 -17.34
C ILE A 46 -8.15 -14.22 -17.22
N ALA A 47 -6.96 -13.61 -17.22
CA ALA A 47 -5.70 -14.35 -17.12
C ALA A 47 -5.56 -15.10 -15.78
N GLN A 48 -6.04 -14.53 -14.68
CA GLN A 48 -5.98 -15.15 -13.35
C GLN A 48 -7.08 -16.21 -13.13
N GLY A 49 -8.12 -16.23 -13.98
CA GLY A 49 -9.28 -17.13 -13.84
C GLY A 49 -10.15 -16.86 -12.60
N LYS A 50 -9.96 -15.72 -11.93
CA LYS A 50 -10.72 -15.31 -10.74
C LYS A 50 -10.81 -13.79 -10.63
N VAL A 51 -11.78 -13.29 -9.86
CA VAL A 51 -11.90 -11.86 -9.55
C VAL A 51 -11.18 -11.57 -8.22
N GLY A 52 -9.93 -11.10 -8.32
CA GLY A 52 -9.10 -10.62 -7.19
C GLY A 52 -9.59 -9.28 -6.61
N SER A 53 -8.80 -8.65 -5.73
CA SER A 53 -9.14 -7.32 -5.19
C SER A 53 -9.10 -6.23 -6.26
N GLY A 54 -8.25 -6.38 -7.27
CA GLY A 54 -8.01 -5.37 -8.29
C GLY A 54 -7.17 -4.18 -7.82
N PHE A 55 -6.71 -4.20 -6.56
CA PHE A 55 -5.89 -3.13 -6.01
C PHE A 55 -4.54 -3.01 -6.72
N ASP A 56 -3.93 -4.14 -7.07
CA ASP A 56 -2.64 -4.22 -7.77
C ASP A 56 -2.70 -3.59 -9.18
N VAL A 57 -3.77 -3.85 -9.92
CA VAL A 57 -4.01 -3.22 -11.22
C VAL A 57 -4.32 -1.74 -11.05
N SER A 58 -5.22 -1.42 -10.10
CA SER A 58 -5.64 -0.05 -9.84
C SER A 58 -4.47 0.84 -9.41
N SER A 59 -3.62 0.39 -8.48
CA SER A 59 -2.45 1.17 -8.03
C SER A 59 -1.40 1.32 -9.13
N ALA A 60 -1.24 0.31 -9.99
CA ALA A 60 -0.37 0.42 -11.16
C ALA A 60 -0.88 1.44 -12.20
N VAL A 61 -2.19 1.73 -12.23
CA VAL A 61 -2.77 2.77 -13.10
C VAL A 61 -2.70 4.14 -12.44
N TYR A 62 -3.23 4.28 -11.22
CA TYR A 62 -3.48 5.58 -10.62
C TYR A 62 -2.37 6.07 -9.68
N GLY A 63 -1.54 5.15 -9.17
CA GLY A 63 -0.51 5.42 -8.17
C GLY A 63 -1.00 5.17 -6.74
N SER A 64 -0.42 5.89 -5.78
CA SER A 64 -0.76 5.80 -4.36
C SER A 64 -2.20 6.23 -4.10
N GLN A 65 -2.95 5.39 -3.40
CA GLN A 65 -4.39 5.55 -3.24
C GLN A 65 -4.94 4.75 -2.07
N ARG A 66 -6.08 5.20 -1.56
CA ARG A 66 -7.06 4.33 -0.90
C ARG A 66 -7.99 3.77 -1.97
N TYR A 67 -8.29 2.48 -1.85
CA TYR A 67 -9.09 1.77 -2.84
C TYR A 67 -10.12 0.86 -2.18
N VAL A 68 -11.36 0.95 -2.66
CA VAL A 68 -12.43 0.00 -2.38
C VAL A 68 -12.74 -0.75 -3.67
N ARG A 69 -12.72 -2.07 -3.57
CA ARG A 69 -12.93 -2.97 -4.71
C ARG A 69 -14.34 -2.82 -5.32
N PHE A 70 -14.40 -2.88 -6.64
CA PHE A 70 -15.65 -3.00 -7.42
C PHE A 70 -16.42 -4.32 -7.17
N SER A 71 -17.73 -4.25 -7.38
CA SER A 71 -18.67 -5.38 -7.43
C SER A 71 -18.27 -6.38 -8.52
N PRO A 72 -18.03 -7.67 -8.20
CA PRO A 72 -17.54 -8.67 -9.15
C PRO A 72 -18.38 -8.85 -10.42
N GLU A 73 -19.66 -8.47 -10.36
CA GLU A 73 -20.65 -8.56 -11.43
C GLU A 73 -20.22 -7.79 -12.68
N VAL A 74 -19.49 -6.68 -12.53
CA VAL A 74 -19.05 -5.84 -13.66
C VAL A 74 -18.10 -6.56 -14.64
N ILE A 75 -17.41 -7.61 -14.18
CA ILE A 75 -16.47 -8.42 -15.00
C ILE A 75 -17.08 -9.79 -15.37
N SER A 76 -18.30 -10.10 -14.91
CA SER A 76 -18.90 -11.42 -15.13
C SER A 76 -19.09 -11.76 -16.62
N SER A 77 -19.51 -10.80 -17.45
CA SER A 77 -19.66 -10.96 -18.90
C SER A 77 -18.34 -11.29 -19.59
N ALA A 78 -17.25 -10.67 -19.17
CA ALA A 78 -15.91 -10.89 -19.72
C ALA A 78 -15.33 -12.27 -19.39
N GLN A 79 -15.70 -12.84 -18.24
CA GLN A 79 -15.31 -14.22 -17.90
C GLN A 79 -16.05 -15.26 -18.75
N VAL A 80 -17.27 -14.94 -19.20
CA VAL A 80 -18.07 -15.79 -20.10
C VAL A 80 -17.57 -15.65 -21.54
N ALA A 81 -17.09 -14.47 -21.94
CA ALA A 81 -16.56 -14.19 -23.28
C ALA A 81 -15.41 -15.10 -23.71
N ALA A 82 -14.56 -15.53 -22.76
CA ALA A 82 -13.52 -16.53 -22.99
C ALA A 82 -14.05 -17.89 -23.51
N LYS A 83 -15.38 -18.07 -23.56
CA LYS A 83 -16.09 -19.26 -24.05
C LYS A 83 -16.83 -19.06 -25.39
N GLY A 84 -16.59 -17.95 -26.11
CA GLY A 84 -17.04 -17.78 -27.51
C GLY A 84 -17.95 -16.57 -27.80
N ALA A 85 -17.96 -15.52 -26.97
CA ALA A 85 -18.68 -14.28 -27.26
C ALA A 85 -17.87 -13.35 -28.17
N SER A 86 -18.54 -12.41 -28.84
CA SER A 86 -17.91 -11.38 -29.67
C SER A 86 -17.07 -10.42 -28.81
N LEU A 87 -15.76 -10.36 -29.05
CA LEU A 87 -14.82 -9.48 -28.34
C LEU A 87 -15.27 -7.99 -28.32
N PRO A 88 -15.74 -7.40 -29.44
CA PRO A 88 -16.27 -6.03 -29.44
C PRO A 88 -17.46 -5.79 -28.51
N GLU A 89 -18.41 -6.73 -28.45
CA GLU A 89 -19.58 -6.62 -27.58
C GLU A 89 -19.15 -6.65 -26.11
N VAL A 90 -18.22 -7.54 -25.79
CA VAL A 90 -17.69 -7.70 -24.44
C VAL A 90 -16.94 -6.44 -23.99
N ILE A 91 -16.09 -5.87 -24.84
CA ILE A 91 -15.40 -4.61 -24.54
C ILE A 91 -16.41 -3.48 -24.35
N THR A 92 -17.45 -3.42 -25.18
CA THR A 92 -18.50 -2.40 -25.05
C THR A 92 -19.25 -2.54 -23.71
N ASP A 93 -19.57 -3.77 -23.31
CA ASP A 93 -20.25 -4.04 -22.04
C ASP A 93 -19.37 -3.70 -20.84
N ILE A 94 -18.06 -4.01 -20.90
CA ILE A 94 -17.10 -3.66 -19.86
C ILE A 94 -17.00 -2.15 -19.68
N LEU A 95 -16.87 -1.41 -20.78
CA LEU A 95 -16.72 0.05 -20.77
C LEU A 95 -18.01 0.78 -20.35
N LYS A 96 -19.17 0.17 -20.59
CA LYS A 96 -20.48 0.67 -20.13
C LYS A 96 -20.87 0.14 -18.75
N GLY A 97 -20.08 -0.79 -18.19
CA GLY A 97 -20.36 -1.43 -16.91
C GLY A 97 -20.33 -0.43 -15.76
N ASN A 98 -21.12 -0.70 -14.72
CA ASN A 98 -21.10 0.11 -13.51
C ASN A 98 -19.90 -0.30 -12.63
N TRP A 99 -18.78 0.39 -12.78
CA TRP A 99 -17.57 0.19 -11.99
C TRP A 99 -17.64 0.98 -10.68
N ASP A 100 -18.30 0.41 -9.67
CA ASP A 100 -18.53 0.99 -8.33
C ASP A 100 -17.32 0.92 -7.37
N HIS A 101 -16.11 0.73 -7.89
CA HIS A 101 -14.91 0.93 -7.09
C HIS A 101 -14.81 2.37 -6.60
N GLU A 102 -14.28 2.54 -5.39
CA GLU A 102 -13.96 3.86 -4.85
C GLU A 102 -12.45 4.05 -4.85
N ARG A 103 -12.01 5.24 -5.24
CA ARG A 103 -10.62 5.67 -5.14
C ARG A 103 -10.58 7.05 -4.51
N THR A 104 -9.68 7.23 -3.55
CA THR A 104 -9.30 8.55 -3.05
C THR A 104 -7.79 8.65 -2.97
N ASP A 105 -7.26 9.84 -3.21
CA ASP A 105 -5.82 10.10 -3.08
C ASP A 105 -5.39 9.81 -1.65
N PHE A 106 -4.28 9.08 -1.53
CA PHE A 106 -3.69 8.73 -0.24
C PHE A 106 -2.20 8.57 -0.44
N SER A 107 -1.41 9.25 0.38
CA SER A 107 0.04 9.17 0.35
C SER A 107 0.58 9.24 1.78
N LEU A 108 1.81 8.79 1.98
CA LEU A 108 2.45 8.96 3.27
C LEU A 108 2.69 10.45 3.56
N PRO A 109 2.51 10.89 4.82
CA PRO A 109 2.88 12.24 5.22
C PRO A 109 4.35 12.54 4.89
N PRO A 110 4.69 13.82 4.63
CA PRO A 110 6.07 14.20 4.33
C PRO A 110 7.06 13.73 5.40
N LEU A 111 8.32 13.47 5.00
CA LEU A 111 9.38 13.03 5.91
C LEU A 111 9.09 11.66 6.58
N MET A 112 8.26 10.83 5.94
CA MET A 112 8.10 9.42 6.29
C MET A 112 8.59 8.54 5.14
N THR A 113 9.15 7.39 5.47
CA THR A 113 9.66 6.43 4.48
C THR A 113 9.07 5.06 4.72
N LEU A 114 8.47 4.46 3.69
CA LEU A 114 8.08 3.04 3.68
C LEU A 114 9.29 2.18 3.35
N LEU A 115 9.55 1.17 4.17
CA LEU A 115 10.50 0.11 3.89
C LEU A 115 9.78 -1.23 3.82
N LEU A 116 10.15 -2.05 2.84
CA LEU A 116 9.74 -3.45 2.75
C LEU A 116 10.90 -4.34 3.17
N GLY A 117 10.62 -5.39 3.91
CA GLY A 117 11.59 -6.37 4.36
C GLY A 117 11.16 -7.78 4.00
N GLU A 118 12.08 -8.59 3.49
CA GLU A 118 11.90 -10.02 3.25
C GLU A 118 12.64 -10.81 4.34
N PRO A 119 11.94 -11.51 5.25
CA PRO A 119 12.59 -12.26 6.34
C PRO A 119 13.32 -13.54 5.90
N GLY A 120 13.36 -13.85 4.61
CA GLY A 120 14.20 -14.89 4.00
C GLY A 120 13.77 -16.35 4.22
N THR A 121 12.78 -16.63 5.07
CA THR A 121 12.32 -18.01 5.34
C THR A 121 10.81 -18.15 5.43
N GLY A 122 10.27 -19.13 4.72
CA GLY A 122 8.84 -19.47 4.70
C GLY A 122 8.11 -18.78 3.57
N GLY A 123 7.41 -19.54 2.74
CA GLY A 123 6.46 -19.02 1.75
C GLY A 123 5.04 -19.22 2.23
N SER A 124 4.14 -18.31 1.88
CA SER A 124 2.73 -18.37 2.26
C SER A 124 1.84 -18.59 1.04
N SER A 125 0.96 -19.58 1.12
CA SER A 125 -0.03 -19.80 0.06
C SER A 125 -1.21 -18.86 0.25
N THR A 126 -1.16 -17.70 -0.42
CA THR A 126 -2.25 -16.71 -0.39
C THR A 126 -3.61 -17.33 -0.68
N THR A 127 -3.68 -18.27 -1.63
CA THR A 127 -4.93 -18.94 -2.00
C THR A 127 -5.48 -19.81 -0.87
N SER A 128 -4.61 -20.55 -0.18
CA SER A 128 -5.00 -21.35 0.98
C SER A 128 -5.46 -20.48 2.14
N MET A 129 -4.70 -19.43 2.47
CA MET A 129 -5.02 -18.52 3.58
C MET A 129 -6.35 -17.78 3.37
N VAL A 130 -6.57 -17.22 2.18
CA VAL A 130 -7.84 -16.58 1.83
C VAL A 130 -8.99 -17.59 1.86
N GLY A 131 -8.74 -18.84 1.42
CA GLY A 131 -9.71 -19.92 1.48
C GLY A 131 -10.13 -20.25 2.92
N ALA A 132 -9.17 -20.33 3.84
CA ALA A 132 -9.41 -20.58 5.26
C ALA A 132 -10.21 -19.45 5.92
N VAL A 133 -9.85 -18.19 5.67
CA VAL A 133 -10.59 -17.02 6.18
C VAL A 133 -12.03 -17.02 5.67
N LYS A 134 -12.24 -17.30 4.39
CA LYS A 134 -13.61 -17.41 3.82
C LYS A 134 -14.40 -18.57 4.42
N LYS A 135 -13.74 -19.70 4.71
CA LYS A 135 -14.38 -20.83 5.38
C LYS A 135 -14.81 -20.44 6.80
N TRP A 136 -13.94 -19.77 7.54
CA TRP A 136 -14.25 -19.26 8.88
C TRP A 136 -15.39 -18.24 8.88
N GLN A 137 -15.41 -17.30 7.94
CA GLN A 137 -16.52 -16.35 7.78
C GLN A 137 -17.87 -17.04 7.59
N LYS A 138 -17.90 -18.16 6.87
CA LYS A 138 -19.13 -18.94 6.67
C LYS A 138 -19.52 -19.76 7.90
N SER A 139 -18.55 -20.28 8.66
CA SER A 139 -18.84 -21.10 9.84
C SER A 139 -19.22 -20.27 11.07
N GLU A 140 -18.67 -19.07 11.23
CA GLU A 140 -18.89 -18.21 12.40
C GLU A 140 -19.25 -16.75 12.02
N PRO A 141 -20.36 -16.52 11.29
CA PRO A 141 -20.64 -15.24 10.63
C PRO A 141 -20.71 -14.04 11.59
N GLN A 142 -21.27 -14.22 12.78
CA GLN A 142 -21.38 -13.13 13.77
C GLN A 142 -20.01 -12.75 14.35
N LYS A 143 -19.19 -13.73 14.71
CA LYS A 143 -17.85 -13.51 15.26
C LYS A 143 -16.90 -12.94 14.20
N SER A 144 -16.99 -13.46 12.96
CA SER A 144 -16.20 -12.95 11.86
C SER A 144 -16.58 -11.51 11.52
N LEU A 145 -17.88 -11.19 11.49
CA LEU A 145 -18.35 -9.82 11.26
C LEU A 145 -17.86 -8.86 12.35
N GLY A 146 -17.91 -9.28 13.62
CA GLY A 146 -17.40 -8.47 14.72
C GLY A 146 -15.90 -8.17 14.61
N THR A 147 -15.10 -9.17 14.24
CA THR A 147 -13.65 -8.99 14.01
C THR A 147 -13.38 -8.10 12.80
N TRP A 148 -14.13 -8.30 11.71
CA TRP A 148 -13.98 -7.54 10.47
C TRP A 148 -14.31 -6.06 10.65
N LYS A 149 -15.37 -5.75 11.41
CA LYS A 149 -15.73 -4.37 11.76
C LYS A 149 -14.62 -3.67 12.55
N LYS A 150 -14.10 -4.31 13.59
CA LYS A 150 -12.99 -3.75 14.39
C LYS A 150 -11.72 -3.53 13.56
N LEU A 151 -11.39 -4.47 12.66
CA LEU A 151 -10.28 -4.29 11.74
C LEU A 151 -10.53 -3.11 10.77
N SER A 152 -11.75 -2.95 10.26
CA SER A 152 -12.12 -1.83 9.41
C SER A 152 -12.04 -0.49 10.16
N GLU A 153 -12.51 -0.43 11.40
CA GLU A 153 -12.44 0.74 12.27
C GLU A 153 -10.98 1.13 12.57
N ALA A 154 -10.12 0.15 12.87
CA ALA A 154 -8.70 0.38 13.11
C ALA A 154 -7.96 0.89 11.85
N ASN A 155 -8.29 0.35 10.66
CA ASN A 155 -7.75 0.86 9.40
C ASN A 155 -8.22 2.30 9.11
N ALA A 156 -9.50 2.60 9.33
CA ALA A 156 -10.04 3.95 9.16
C ALA A 156 -9.41 4.95 10.14
N GLU A 157 -9.11 4.52 11.36
CA GLU A 157 -8.40 5.37 12.34
C GLU A 157 -6.95 5.62 11.91
N LEU A 158 -6.23 4.60 11.42
CA LEU A 158 -4.88 4.81 10.89
C LEU A 158 -4.88 5.78 9.71
N GLU A 159 -5.82 5.60 8.77
CA GLU A 159 -6.03 6.51 7.64
C GLU A 159 -6.28 7.95 8.13
N ARG A 160 -7.17 8.13 9.11
CA ARG A 160 -7.48 9.43 9.70
C ARG A 160 -6.26 10.10 10.32
N GLN A 161 -5.43 9.35 11.03
CA GLN A 161 -4.21 9.87 11.68
C GLN A 161 -3.14 10.27 10.65
N LEU A 162 -2.97 9.48 9.58
CA LEU A 162 -2.04 9.81 8.49
C LEU A 162 -2.52 11.04 7.68
N ASN A 163 -3.82 11.15 7.41
CA ASN A 163 -4.39 12.34 6.79
C ASN A 163 -4.25 13.58 7.68
N LEU A 164 -4.44 13.42 9.00
CA LEU A 164 -4.19 14.47 9.97
C LEU A 164 -2.72 14.92 9.94
N LEU A 165 -1.76 13.99 9.93
CA LEU A 165 -0.33 14.29 9.84
C LEU A 165 0.03 15.03 8.54
N SER A 166 -0.57 14.66 7.42
CA SER A 166 -0.39 15.36 6.14
C SER A 166 -0.90 16.80 6.21
N ARG A 167 -2.11 17.00 6.75
CA ARG A 167 -2.68 18.33 6.97
C ARG A 167 -1.84 19.18 7.93
N LEU A 168 -1.35 18.60 9.02
CA LEU A 168 -0.46 19.29 9.98
C LEU A 168 0.87 19.69 9.32
N ALA A 169 1.38 18.89 8.39
CA ALA A 169 2.56 19.25 7.61
C ALA A 169 2.30 20.47 6.70
N GLU A 170 1.12 20.56 6.09
CA GLU A 170 0.72 21.69 5.24
C GLU A 170 0.47 22.97 6.06
N GLU A 171 -0.24 22.86 7.18
CA GLU A 171 -0.67 24.01 7.98
C GLU A 171 0.42 24.51 8.94
N GLN A 172 1.29 23.61 9.43
CA GLN A 172 2.18 23.86 10.56
C GLN A 172 3.60 23.29 10.32
N TRP A 173 4.14 23.50 9.12
CA TRP A 173 5.37 22.84 8.63
C TRP A 173 6.55 22.83 9.62
N ASP A 174 6.88 23.97 10.24
CA ASP A 174 8.05 24.06 11.13
C ASP A 174 7.89 23.22 12.40
N ALA A 175 6.69 23.23 13.00
CA ALA A 175 6.37 22.41 14.17
C ALA A 175 6.37 20.92 13.79
N TYR A 176 5.71 20.58 12.68
CA TYR A 176 5.68 19.24 12.12
C TYR A 176 7.09 18.70 11.88
N LYS A 177 7.90 19.40 11.09
CA LYS A 177 9.26 19.01 10.74
C LYS A 177 10.15 18.87 11.98
N CYS A 178 10.02 19.78 12.94
CA CYS A 178 10.75 19.69 14.21
C CYS A 178 10.41 18.42 14.99
N VAL A 179 9.11 18.10 15.11
CA VAL A 179 8.66 16.87 15.78
C VAL A 179 9.14 15.62 15.06
N ILE A 180 8.97 15.52 13.73
CA ILE A 180 9.41 14.35 12.96
C ILE A 180 10.93 14.13 13.13
N TYR A 181 11.73 15.20 13.06
CA TYR A 181 13.18 15.11 13.22
C TYR A 181 13.58 14.65 14.63
N ASN A 182 12.98 15.22 15.69
CA ASN A 182 13.30 14.82 17.06
C ASN A 182 12.85 13.39 17.35
N CYS A 183 11.62 13.04 16.96
CA CYS A 183 11.06 11.70 17.16
C CYS A 183 11.79 10.63 16.34
N SER A 184 12.41 10.98 15.20
CA SER A 184 13.22 10.04 14.40
C SER A 184 14.42 9.46 15.16
N ARG A 185 14.88 10.14 16.22
CA ARG A 185 16.06 9.77 17.02
C ARG A 185 15.69 9.26 18.41
N LEU A 186 14.40 9.02 18.64
CA LEU A 186 13.85 8.63 19.92
C LEU A 186 12.95 7.42 19.74
N LYS A 187 12.88 6.59 20.79
CA LYS A 187 11.85 5.57 20.92
C LYS A 187 10.51 6.23 21.22
N SER A 188 9.42 5.53 20.87
CA SER A 188 8.07 6.10 20.97
C SER A 188 7.64 6.48 22.38
N ASP A 189 8.16 5.81 23.42
CA ASP A 189 7.90 6.14 24.82
C ASP A 189 8.43 7.53 25.22
N LYS A 190 9.39 8.06 24.45
CA LYS A 190 10.01 9.38 24.65
C LYS A 190 9.41 10.48 23.79
N TRP A 191 8.51 10.17 22.86
CA TRP A 191 7.93 11.18 21.97
C TRP A 191 7.07 12.20 22.70
N ILE A 192 6.39 11.80 23.77
CA ILE A 192 5.57 12.73 24.56
C ILE A 192 6.41 13.84 25.22
N GLU A 193 7.68 13.58 25.50
CA GLU A 193 8.62 14.57 26.05
C GLU A 193 8.92 15.70 25.05
N GLN A 194 8.58 15.52 23.76
CA GLN A 194 8.73 16.55 22.72
C GLN A 194 7.53 17.52 22.64
N ALA A 195 6.49 17.32 23.45
CA ALA A 195 5.28 18.15 23.46
C ALA A 195 5.52 19.46 24.22
N SER A 196 6.35 20.35 23.67
CA SER A 196 6.71 21.62 24.31
C SER A 196 5.68 22.74 24.09
N GLU A 197 4.86 22.65 23.05
CA GLU A 197 3.88 23.65 22.65
C GLU A 197 2.68 22.99 21.94
N PRO A 198 1.50 23.64 21.87
CA PRO A 198 0.27 23.02 21.37
C PRO A 198 0.38 22.43 19.96
N SER A 199 1.05 23.14 19.03
CA SER A 199 1.25 22.66 17.65
C SER A 199 2.05 21.37 17.60
N LYS A 200 3.11 21.25 18.39
CA LYS A 200 3.91 20.01 18.50
C LYS A 200 3.14 18.90 19.19
N GLU A 201 2.37 19.24 20.22
CA GLU A 201 1.53 18.27 20.93
C GLU A 201 0.51 17.61 19.99
N GLU A 202 -0.10 18.35 19.06
CA GLU A 202 -1.01 17.80 18.06
C GLU A 202 -0.32 16.79 17.13
N VAL A 203 0.88 17.12 16.63
CA VAL A 203 1.66 16.20 15.78
C VAL A 203 2.02 14.93 16.55
N ILE A 204 2.48 15.05 17.80
CA ILE A 204 2.84 13.90 18.63
C ILE A 204 1.62 13.02 18.92
N LYS A 205 0.47 13.62 19.25
CA LYS A 205 -0.79 12.88 19.43
C LYS A 205 -1.19 12.13 18.17
N ALA A 206 -1.02 12.73 16.99
CA ALA A 206 -1.32 12.06 15.73
C ALA A 206 -0.36 10.90 15.43
N LEU A 207 0.94 11.07 15.71
CA LEU A 207 1.94 9.99 15.60
C LEU A 207 1.62 8.81 16.54
N LEU A 208 1.31 9.08 17.81
CA LEU A 208 0.94 8.05 18.78
C LEU A 208 -0.39 7.38 18.40
N GLY A 209 -1.38 8.16 17.95
CA GLY A 209 -2.65 7.62 17.46
C GLY A 209 -2.47 6.68 16.25
N ALA A 210 -1.57 7.02 15.33
CA ALA A 210 -1.24 6.14 14.21
C ALA A 210 -0.59 4.82 14.69
N ARG A 211 0.28 4.87 15.72
CA ARG A 211 0.87 3.67 16.34
C ARG A 211 -0.19 2.77 16.97
N ASP A 212 -1.08 3.35 17.76
CA ASP A 212 -2.14 2.61 18.45
C ASP A 212 -3.10 1.96 17.45
N ALA A 213 -3.44 2.66 16.37
CA ALA A 213 -4.23 2.12 15.28
C ALA A 213 -3.53 0.93 14.60
N MET A 214 -2.23 1.04 14.31
CA MET A 214 -1.44 -0.05 13.72
C MET A 214 -1.32 -1.27 14.63
N LEU A 215 -1.11 -1.06 15.93
CA LEU A 215 -1.12 -2.14 16.92
C LEU A 215 -2.49 -2.85 16.95
N SER A 216 -3.58 -2.09 16.85
CA SER A 216 -4.94 -2.61 16.79
C SER A 216 -5.19 -3.41 15.50
N ILE A 217 -4.70 -2.92 14.34
CA ILE A 217 -4.75 -3.64 13.06
C ILE A 217 -4.03 -4.98 13.17
N ARG A 218 -2.77 -4.98 13.65
CA ARG A 218 -1.98 -6.22 13.84
C ARG A 218 -2.69 -7.20 14.77
N TYR A 219 -3.23 -6.70 15.88
CA TYR A 219 -4.00 -7.51 16.81
C TYR A 219 -5.21 -8.18 16.14
N HIS A 220 -6.02 -7.41 15.41
CA HIS A 220 -7.20 -7.96 14.72
C HIS A 220 -6.84 -8.90 13.57
N MET A 221 -5.73 -8.65 12.85
CA MET A 221 -5.20 -9.58 11.86
C MET A 221 -4.76 -10.91 12.48
N ARG A 222 -4.09 -10.89 13.64
CA ARG A 222 -3.74 -12.11 14.39
C ARG A 222 -4.98 -12.88 14.84
N GLN A 223 -5.95 -12.19 15.43
CA GLN A 223 -7.21 -12.81 15.88
C GLN A 223 -7.98 -13.45 14.71
N MET A 224 -7.98 -12.80 13.55
CA MET A 224 -8.54 -13.39 12.33
C MET A 224 -7.76 -14.63 11.88
N GLY A 225 -6.43 -14.60 11.94
CA GLY A 225 -5.57 -15.75 11.61
C GLY A 225 -5.81 -16.94 12.54
N GLU A 226 -5.80 -16.71 13.85
CA GLU A 226 -6.09 -17.73 14.88
C GLU A 226 -7.47 -18.36 14.66
N ALA A 227 -8.50 -17.54 14.46
CA ALA A 227 -9.86 -18.03 14.27
C ALA A 227 -10.03 -18.79 12.95
N ALA A 228 -9.29 -18.41 11.90
CA ALA A 228 -9.29 -19.10 10.61
C ALA A 228 -8.30 -20.29 10.54
N GLY A 229 -7.49 -20.51 11.58
CA GLY A 229 -6.48 -21.56 11.61
C GLY A 229 -5.34 -21.35 10.61
N VAL A 230 -4.99 -20.10 10.30
CA VAL A 230 -3.91 -19.75 9.37
C VAL A 230 -3.00 -18.66 9.93
N PRO A 231 -1.68 -18.71 9.66
CA PRO A 231 -0.73 -17.80 10.29
C PRO A 231 -0.67 -16.47 9.52
N ILE A 232 -1.68 -15.60 9.70
CA ILE A 232 -1.71 -14.27 9.05
C ILE A 232 -0.57 -13.38 9.53
N GLU A 233 -0.38 -13.26 10.85
CA GLU A 233 0.87 -12.73 11.41
C GLU A 233 1.42 -13.83 12.34
N PRO A 234 2.32 -14.70 11.83
CA PRO A 234 2.92 -15.78 12.62
C PRO A 234 3.72 -15.25 13.81
N GLU A 235 3.90 -16.05 14.85
CA GLU A 235 4.63 -15.67 16.08
C GLU A 235 6.07 -15.17 15.80
N SER A 236 6.76 -15.73 14.81
CA SER A 236 8.08 -15.25 14.37
C SER A 236 8.00 -13.81 13.83
N GLN A 237 6.99 -13.50 13.01
CA GLN A 237 6.77 -12.14 12.50
C GLN A 237 6.33 -11.20 13.61
N THR A 238 5.48 -11.65 14.54
CA THR A 238 5.08 -10.82 15.69
C THR A 238 6.29 -10.40 16.50
N ARG A 239 7.19 -11.33 16.85
CA ARG A 239 8.43 -11.00 17.60
C ARG A 239 9.33 -10.04 16.84
N LEU A 240 9.51 -10.26 15.53
CA LEU A 240 10.32 -9.39 14.67
C LEU A 240 9.72 -7.98 14.56
N LEU A 241 8.41 -7.88 14.35
CA LEU A 241 7.69 -6.62 14.24
C LEU A 241 7.64 -5.87 15.57
N ASP A 242 7.49 -6.56 16.70
CA ASP A 242 7.52 -5.92 18.02
C ASP A 242 8.91 -5.35 18.34
N ALA A 243 9.98 -6.08 17.98
CA ALA A 243 11.34 -5.58 18.06
C ALA A 243 11.55 -4.37 17.13
N THR A 244 11.03 -4.44 15.90
CA THR A 244 11.09 -3.36 14.90
C THR A 244 10.38 -2.10 15.41
N LEU A 245 9.17 -2.24 15.94
CA LEU A 245 8.35 -1.12 16.42
C LEU A 245 8.99 -0.39 17.62
N ASN A 246 9.86 -1.06 18.37
CA ASN A 246 10.59 -0.52 19.51
C ASN A 246 11.90 0.20 19.14
N LEU A 247 12.24 0.26 17.85
CA LEU A 247 13.39 1.01 17.36
C LEU A 247 13.08 2.52 17.30
N GLU A 248 14.14 3.31 17.35
CA GLU A 248 14.05 4.77 17.22
C GLU A 248 13.48 5.16 15.86
N GLY A 249 12.56 6.12 15.85
CA GLY A 249 11.98 6.66 14.63
C GLY A 249 11.07 5.73 13.84
N VAL A 250 10.85 4.48 14.26
CA VAL A 250 9.86 3.60 13.62
C VAL A 250 8.46 4.03 14.05
N LEU A 251 7.63 4.45 13.10
CA LEU A 251 6.23 4.80 13.33
C LEU A 251 5.33 3.58 13.26
N LEU A 252 5.36 2.84 12.15
CA LEU A 252 4.46 1.71 11.91
C LEU A 252 5.29 0.50 11.50
N CYS A 253 4.78 -0.70 11.72
CA CYS A 253 5.23 -1.90 11.04
C CYS A 253 4.12 -2.95 11.00
N GLY A 254 4.18 -3.89 10.07
CA GLY A 254 3.20 -4.95 9.96
C GLY A 254 3.55 -5.97 8.88
N VAL A 255 2.67 -6.96 8.71
CA VAL A 255 2.70 -7.88 7.57
C VAL A 255 1.79 -7.33 6.46
N PRO A 256 2.29 -7.10 5.23
CA PRO A 256 1.47 -6.64 4.12
C PRO A 256 0.68 -7.79 3.47
N GLY A 257 -0.35 -7.45 2.71
CA GLY A 257 -1.09 -8.40 1.87
C GLY A 257 -1.85 -9.46 2.68
N ALA A 258 -1.76 -10.73 2.27
CA ALA A 258 -2.40 -11.83 2.97
C ALA A 258 -1.70 -12.22 4.29
N GLY A 259 -0.51 -11.67 4.52
CA GLY A 259 0.34 -11.99 5.65
C GLY A 259 1.12 -13.28 5.46
N GLY A 260 1.51 -13.90 6.56
CA GLY A 260 2.37 -15.07 6.59
C GLY A 260 3.84 -14.68 6.68
N PHE A 261 4.66 -15.36 5.88
CA PHE A 261 6.12 -15.29 5.97
C PHE A 261 6.77 -14.47 4.85
N ASP A 262 5.98 -14.03 3.87
CA ASP A 262 6.49 -13.48 2.60
C ASP A 262 7.20 -12.14 2.77
N ALA A 263 6.61 -11.22 3.53
CA ALA A 263 7.14 -9.87 3.70
C ALA A 263 6.71 -9.24 5.02
N ILE A 264 7.45 -8.22 5.41
CA ILE A 264 7.06 -7.23 6.41
C ILE A 264 7.22 -5.83 5.83
N PHE A 265 6.59 -4.85 6.45
CA PHE A 265 6.82 -3.43 6.15
C PHE A 265 7.08 -2.65 7.44
N ALA A 266 7.73 -1.51 7.29
CA ALA A 266 7.84 -0.48 8.33
C ALA A 266 7.73 0.92 7.72
N VAL A 267 7.20 1.85 8.49
CA VAL A 267 7.21 3.28 8.16
C VAL A 267 8.08 3.99 9.19
N THR A 268 9.11 4.68 8.72
CA THR A 268 10.10 5.38 9.56
C THR A 268 9.98 6.89 9.41
N LEU A 269 10.32 7.62 10.47
CA LEU A 269 10.34 9.07 10.52
C LEU A 269 11.72 9.62 10.14
N GLY A 270 11.77 10.70 9.37
CA GLY A 270 13.01 11.36 8.96
C GLY A 270 14.01 10.39 8.35
N ASP A 271 15.27 10.48 8.79
CA ASP A 271 16.38 9.68 8.26
C ASP A 271 16.62 8.36 9.02
N SER A 272 15.66 7.91 9.84
CA SER A 272 15.80 6.71 10.69
C SER A 272 15.77 5.39 9.92
N SER A 273 15.41 5.41 8.63
CA SER A 273 15.40 4.25 7.73
C SER A 273 16.75 3.51 7.69
N ASN A 274 17.86 4.23 7.72
CA ASN A 274 19.21 3.65 7.71
C ASN A 274 19.50 2.79 8.94
N ASN A 275 19.03 3.21 10.12
CA ASN A 275 19.19 2.44 11.34
C ASN A 275 18.36 1.15 11.27
N LEU A 276 17.12 1.27 10.81
CA LEU A 276 16.24 0.11 10.62
C LEU A 276 16.84 -0.93 9.66
N MET A 277 17.35 -0.51 8.50
CA MET A 277 17.97 -1.42 7.52
C MET A 277 19.16 -2.18 8.13
N LYS A 278 19.98 -1.53 8.96
CA LYS A 278 21.10 -2.19 9.67
C LYS A 278 20.59 -3.24 10.66
N VAL A 279 19.56 -2.92 11.44
CA VAL A 279 18.96 -3.86 12.41
C VAL A 279 18.31 -5.04 11.68
N TRP A 280 17.52 -4.80 10.65
CA TRP A 280 16.93 -5.85 9.81
C TRP A 280 17.98 -6.76 9.20
N SER A 281 19.07 -6.21 8.66
CA SER A 281 20.18 -7.01 8.13
C SER A 281 20.80 -7.92 9.19
N SER A 282 20.96 -7.43 10.43
CA SER A 282 21.47 -8.26 11.55
C SER A 282 20.52 -9.37 11.99
N GLN A 283 19.23 -9.28 11.61
CA GLN A 283 18.19 -10.25 11.91
C GLN A 283 17.83 -11.11 10.67
N ASN A 284 18.67 -11.10 9.63
CA ASN A 284 18.45 -11.79 8.36
C ASN A 284 17.19 -11.36 7.61
N VAL A 285 16.75 -10.12 7.80
CA VAL A 285 15.69 -9.49 7.00
C VAL A 285 16.35 -8.67 5.90
N LEU A 286 16.09 -9.03 4.66
CA LEU A 286 16.54 -8.28 3.49
C LEU A 286 15.65 -7.05 3.30
N ALA A 287 16.18 -5.87 3.56
CA ALA A 287 15.51 -4.62 3.20
C ALA A 287 15.47 -4.46 1.68
N LEU A 288 14.28 -4.35 1.10
CA LEU A 288 14.11 -4.08 -0.31
C LEU A 288 14.34 -2.58 -0.55
N LEU A 289 15.26 -2.25 -1.47
CA LEU A 289 15.59 -0.88 -1.87
C LEU A 289 14.53 -0.33 -2.83
N VAL A 290 13.27 -0.36 -2.41
CA VAL A 290 12.13 0.19 -3.14
C VAL A 290 11.59 1.39 -2.38
N ARG A 291 11.06 2.36 -3.12
CA ARG A 291 10.39 3.54 -2.57
C ARG A 291 8.97 3.59 -3.11
N GLU A 292 8.09 4.27 -2.39
CA GLU A 292 6.76 4.60 -2.89
C GLU A 292 6.88 5.39 -4.20
N ASP A 293 6.13 4.98 -5.22
CA ASP A 293 5.95 5.74 -6.46
C ASP A 293 4.47 6.11 -6.61
N PRO A 294 4.10 7.38 -6.38
CA PRO A 294 2.71 7.81 -6.38
C PRO A 294 2.16 8.11 -7.78
N ARG A 295 2.96 7.97 -8.84
CA ARG A 295 2.59 8.47 -10.17
C ARG A 295 1.53 7.61 -10.86
N GLY A 296 1.62 6.29 -10.69
CA GLY A 296 0.86 5.34 -11.49
C GLY A 296 1.46 5.19 -12.90
N VAL A 297 0.63 4.85 -13.88
CA VAL A 297 1.10 4.64 -15.24
C VAL A 297 1.45 5.97 -15.92
N SER A 298 2.63 6.03 -16.54
CA SER A 298 3.10 7.22 -17.27
C SER A 298 4.00 6.83 -18.43
N VAL A 299 4.15 7.76 -19.38
CA VAL A 299 5.09 7.64 -20.49
C VAL A 299 6.45 8.15 -20.05
N GLU A 300 7.45 7.28 -20.19
CA GLU A 300 8.85 7.65 -20.00
C GLU A 300 9.41 8.20 -21.30
N THR A 301 10.04 9.38 -21.24
CA THR A 301 10.63 10.06 -22.39
C THR A 301 12.04 9.57 -22.73
N SER A 302 12.64 8.75 -21.84
CA SER A 302 13.98 8.17 -21.97
C SER A 302 14.08 6.90 -21.12
N ASP A 303 15.11 6.08 -21.35
CA ASP A 303 15.37 4.90 -20.53
C ASP A 303 15.67 5.33 -19.07
N PRO A 304 14.84 4.95 -18.09
CA PRO A 304 15.00 5.37 -16.70
C PRO A 304 16.33 4.87 -16.11
N ARG A 305 16.86 3.74 -16.60
CA ARG A 305 18.15 3.19 -16.17
C ARG A 305 19.30 4.10 -16.56
N ALA A 306 19.17 4.86 -17.65
CA ALA A 306 20.18 5.82 -18.06
C ALA A 306 20.26 7.02 -17.09
N ASN A 307 19.15 7.37 -16.43
CA ASN A 307 19.04 8.52 -15.51
C ASN A 307 19.38 8.15 -14.06
N GLU A 308 19.01 6.94 -13.61
CA GLU A 308 19.28 6.45 -12.25
C GLU A 308 20.77 6.18 -11.99
N ILE A 309 21.52 5.68 -12.97
CA ILE A 309 22.97 5.48 -12.85
C ILE A 309 23.67 6.83 -12.58
N THR A 310 23.31 7.89 -13.30
CA THR A 310 23.84 9.24 -13.08
C THR A 310 23.48 9.82 -11.71
N SER A 311 22.27 9.57 -11.21
CA SER A 311 21.79 10.11 -9.94
C SER A 311 22.38 9.37 -8.73
N ALA A 312 22.48 8.03 -8.81
CA ALA A 312 23.10 7.21 -7.79
C ALA A 312 24.62 7.45 -7.70
N VAL A 313 25.31 7.62 -8.83
CA VAL A 313 26.75 7.97 -8.86
C VAL A 313 27.02 9.37 -8.28
N SER A 314 26.09 10.31 -8.43
CA SER A 314 26.21 11.65 -7.86
C SER A 314 25.98 11.71 -6.34
N LEU A 315 25.33 10.71 -5.76
CA LEU A 315 25.05 10.60 -4.32
C LEU A 315 26.11 9.83 -3.53
N VAL A 316 27.06 9.17 -4.21
CA VAL A 316 28.23 8.57 -3.56
C VAL A 316 29.23 9.68 -3.25
N HIS A 317 29.09 10.31 -2.08
CA HIS A 317 30.21 11.02 -1.46
C HIS A 317 31.20 9.97 -0.96
N ILE A 318 32.31 9.83 -1.68
CA ILE A 318 33.51 9.17 -1.17
C ILE A 318 34.17 10.17 -0.22
N GLU A 319 34.02 9.96 1.08
CA GLU A 319 35.01 10.42 2.07
C GLU A 319 36.13 9.38 2.19
#